data_AF-A0A178WI04-F1
#
_entry.id   AF-A0A178WI04-F1
#
_cell.length_a   1.000
_cell.length_b   1.000
_cell.length_c   1.000
_cell.angle_alpha   90.00
_cell.angle_beta   90.00
_cell.angle_gamma   90.00
#
_symmetry.space_group_name_H-M   'P 1'
#
loop_
_entity.id
_entity.type
_entity.pdbx_description
1 polymer ?
#
loop_
_entity_poly.entity_id
_entity_poly.type
_entity_poly.pdbx_seq_one_letter_code
_entity_poly.pdbx_strand_id
1 'polypeptide(L)'
;MAVCYGVVIANALLGGQCLKAMYLVVQPNGEMKLFEFVIIFGCLLLVLAQFPSFHSLRYINSLSLLLCLLYSASAAAASIYIGKKSNAPEKDYTIVGDKETRVFGIFNAMAIIATTYGNGIIPEIQATISAPVKGKMMKGLCMCYLVVIMTFFTVAITGYWAFGNKANGLIFTNFLNAETNHYFVPTWFIFLVNLFTVLQLSAVAVVYLQPINDILESVISDPTKKEFSIRNVIPRLVVRSLFVVMATIVAAMLPFFGDVNSLLGAFGFIPLDFVLPVVFFNFTFKPSKKSFIFWINTVIAVVFSCLGVIAMVAAVRQIIIDANTYKLFADV
;
A
#
# COMPACT_ATOMS: atom_id res chain seq x y z
N MET A 1 11.84 -4.22 -7.84
CA MET A 1 11.52 -2.97 -8.61
C MET A 1 10.02 -2.79 -8.84
N ALA A 2 9.34 -3.69 -9.58
CA ALA A 2 7.91 -3.53 -9.92
C ALA A 2 7.00 -3.36 -8.70
N VAL A 3 7.17 -4.20 -7.66
CA VAL A 3 6.44 -4.10 -6.40
C VAL A 3 6.64 -2.74 -5.73
N CYS A 4 7.89 -2.31 -5.56
CA CYS A 4 8.20 -1.02 -4.95
C CYS A 4 7.58 0.14 -5.74
N TYR A 5 7.61 0.07 -7.08
CA TYR A 5 7.02 1.09 -7.94
C TYR A 5 5.51 1.16 -7.79
N GLY A 6 4.84 0.01 -7.73
CA GLY A 6 3.41 -0.04 -7.49
C GLY A 6 3.02 0.46 -6.09
N VAL A 7 3.83 0.21 -5.06
CA VAL A 7 3.63 0.83 -3.74
C VAL A 7 3.72 2.36 -3.83
N VAL A 8 4.64 2.92 -4.62
CA VAL A 8 4.72 4.37 -4.84
C VAL A 8 3.45 4.90 -5.53
N ILE A 9 2.88 4.17 -6.50
CA ILE A 9 1.59 4.51 -7.14
C ILE A 9 0.46 4.52 -6.10
N ALA A 10 0.32 3.44 -5.33
CA ALA A 10 -0.72 3.32 -4.30
C ALA A 10 -0.60 4.42 -3.24
N ASN A 11 0.64 4.77 -2.89
CA ASN A 11 0.95 5.82 -1.94
C ASN A 11 0.60 7.22 -2.49
N ALA A 12 0.91 7.49 -3.76
CA ALA A 12 0.51 8.74 -4.42
C ALA A 12 -1.01 8.92 -4.44
N LEU A 13 -1.74 7.85 -4.75
CA LEU A 13 -3.20 7.85 -4.73
C LEU A 13 -3.76 8.11 -3.33
N LEU A 14 -3.34 7.32 -2.34
CA LEU A 14 -3.86 7.44 -0.97
C LEU A 14 -3.50 8.79 -0.34
N GLY A 15 -2.29 9.31 -0.61
CA GLY A 15 -1.87 10.64 -0.20
C GLY A 15 -2.79 11.72 -0.77
N GLY A 16 -3.14 11.63 -2.06
CA GLY A 16 -4.12 12.52 -2.69
C GLY A 16 -5.52 12.42 -2.08
N GLN A 17 -6.00 11.21 -1.79
CA GLN A 17 -7.29 10.99 -1.11
C GLN A 17 -7.33 11.63 0.28
N CYS A 18 -6.26 11.48 1.07
CA CYS A 18 -6.15 12.09 2.39
C CYS A 18 -6.06 13.61 2.33
N LEU A 19 -5.30 14.18 1.38
CA LEU A 19 -5.24 15.63 1.19
C LEU A 19 -6.60 16.20 0.78
N LYS A 20 -7.33 15.51 -0.12
CA LYS A 20 -8.69 15.90 -0.49
C LYS A 20 -9.62 15.87 0.72
N ALA A 21 -9.55 14.83 1.55
CA ALA A 21 -10.35 14.75 2.77
C ALA A 21 -10.06 15.91 3.73
N MET A 22 -8.78 16.29 3.89
CA MET A 22 -8.40 17.47 4.68
C MET A 22 -8.95 18.77 4.08
N TYR A 23 -8.91 18.91 2.76
CA TYR A 23 -9.44 20.08 2.06
C TYR A 23 -10.95 20.22 2.27
N LEU A 24 -11.72 19.14 2.10
CA LEU A 24 -13.17 19.16 2.28
C LEU A 24 -13.60 19.41 3.74
N VAL A 25 -12.76 19.08 4.71
CA VAL A 25 -12.99 19.47 6.12
C VAL A 25 -12.92 20.99 6.31
N VAL A 26 -12.00 21.67 5.61
CA VAL A 26 -11.78 23.11 5.72
C VAL A 26 -12.74 23.89 4.81
N GLN A 27 -12.97 23.38 3.60
CA GLN A 27 -13.81 23.97 2.57
C GLN A 27 -14.82 22.92 2.07
N PRO A 28 -15.98 22.75 2.74
CA PRO A 28 -16.96 21.71 2.41
C PRO A 28 -17.55 21.81 0.99
N ASN A 29 -17.59 23.03 0.43
CA ASN A 29 -18.11 23.30 -0.91
C ASN A 29 -16.99 23.47 -1.95
N GLY A 30 -15.82 22.86 -1.71
CA GLY A 30 -14.69 22.94 -2.62
C GLY A 30 -14.89 22.11 -3.88
N GLU A 31 -14.56 22.66 -5.04
CA GLU A 31 -14.76 22.02 -6.35
C GLU A 31 -13.51 21.27 -6.87
N MET A 32 -12.40 21.33 -6.13
CA MET A 32 -11.15 20.69 -6.52
C MET A 32 -11.29 19.17 -6.57
N LYS A 33 -10.80 18.57 -7.66
CA LYS A 33 -10.97 17.14 -7.94
C LYS A 33 -9.84 16.31 -7.36
N LEU A 34 -10.08 15.02 -7.14
CA LEU A 34 -9.10 14.09 -6.56
C LEU A 34 -7.75 14.09 -7.29
N PHE A 35 -7.75 14.12 -8.63
CA PHE A 35 -6.51 14.08 -9.40
C PHE A 35 -5.59 15.28 -9.10
N GLU A 36 -6.15 16.44 -8.76
CA GLU A 36 -5.37 17.64 -8.39
C GLU A 36 -4.62 17.40 -7.07
N PHE A 37 -5.28 16.77 -6.09
CA PHE A 37 -4.65 16.39 -4.84
C PHE A 37 -3.61 15.28 -5.00
N VAL A 38 -3.84 14.32 -5.91
CA VAL A 38 -2.83 13.32 -6.28
C VAL A 38 -1.60 14.00 -6.89
N ILE A 39 -1.78 14.99 -7.76
CA ILE A 39 -0.67 15.79 -8.32
C ILE A 39 0.06 16.58 -7.22
N ILE A 40 -0.67 17.23 -6.31
CA ILE A 40 -0.06 17.97 -5.18
C ILE A 40 0.81 17.04 -4.33
N PHE A 41 0.30 15.86 -3.98
CA PHE A 41 1.08 14.88 -3.24
C PHE A 41 2.23 14.32 -4.08
N GLY A 42 2.04 14.11 -5.39
CA GLY A 42 3.10 13.73 -6.33
C GLY A 42 4.23 14.75 -6.41
N CYS A 43 3.93 16.06 -6.35
CA CYS A 43 4.93 17.12 -6.24
C CYS A 43 5.75 17.01 -4.95
N LEU A 44 5.10 16.69 -3.82
CA LEU A 44 5.81 16.37 -2.58
C LEU A 44 6.71 15.14 -2.76
N LEU A 45 6.21 14.07 -3.39
CA LEU A 45 7.00 12.88 -3.68
C LEU A 45 8.19 13.17 -4.59
N LEU A 46 8.07 14.10 -5.54
CA LEU A 46 9.18 14.51 -6.42
C LEU A 46 10.32 15.13 -5.63
N VAL A 47 10.01 16.00 -4.67
CA VAL A 47 11.00 16.58 -3.75
C VAL A 47 11.62 15.49 -2.90
N LEU A 48 10.77 14.62 -2.34
CA LEU A 48 11.21 13.53 -1.46
C LEU A 48 12.07 12.46 -2.20
N ALA A 49 11.83 12.25 -3.48
CA ALA A 49 12.58 11.31 -4.30
C ALA A 49 14.05 11.71 -4.48
N GLN A 50 14.40 12.99 -4.25
CA GLN A 50 15.78 13.46 -4.41
C GLN A 50 16.65 13.22 -3.18
N PHE A 51 16.10 12.78 -2.04
CA PHE A 51 16.90 12.52 -0.85
C PHE A 51 17.82 11.29 -1.04
N PRO A 52 19.06 11.30 -0.49
CA PRO A 52 20.11 10.41 -0.97
C PRO A 52 20.41 9.16 -0.11
N SER A 53 19.83 8.93 1.09
CA SER A 53 20.28 7.76 1.88
C SER A 53 19.29 7.14 2.88
N PHE A 54 19.39 5.81 3.02
CA PHE A 54 18.72 4.99 4.05
C PHE A 54 19.20 5.31 5.49
N HIS A 55 20.45 5.73 5.67
CA HIS A 55 21.03 5.91 7.00
C HIS A 55 20.37 7.08 7.77
N SER A 56 19.89 8.09 7.05
CA SER A 56 19.09 9.20 7.59
C SER A 56 17.65 8.78 7.91
N LEU A 57 17.18 7.64 7.40
CA LEU A 57 15.77 7.23 7.52
C LEU A 57 15.41 6.53 8.83
N ARG A 58 16.37 6.16 9.69
CA ARG A 58 16.02 5.46 10.93
C ARG A 58 15.02 6.24 11.78
N TYR A 59 15.23 7.55 11.95
CA TYR A 59 14.33 8.40 12.71
C TYR A 59 13.01 8.66 11.98
N ILE A 60 13.07 8.80 10.64
CA ILE A 60 11.88 8.95 9.79
C ILE A 60 10.99 7.70 9.87
N ASN A 61 11.58 6.50 9.87
CA ASN A 61 10.87 5.23 9.99
C ASN A 61 10.31 5.02 11.39
N SER A 62 11.03 5.42 12.45
CA SER A 62 10.49 5.40 13.82
C SER A 62 9.28 6.33 13.97
N LEU A 63 9.35 7.54 13.40
CA LEU A 63 8.22 8.48 13.40
C LEU A 63 7.06 7.94 12.55
N SER A 64 7.35 7.37 11.38
CA SER A 64 6.37 6.72 10.50
C SER A 64 5.63 5.59 11.23
N LEU A 65 6.33 4.76 12.01
CA LEU A 65 5.72 3.72 12.83
C LEU A 65 4.75 4.32 13.87
N LEU A 66 5.17 5.37 14.59
CA LEU A 66 4.31 6.03 15.57
C LEU A 66 3.03 6.59 14.91
N LEU A 67 3.18 7.30 13.79
CA LEU A 67 2.06 7.85 13.03
C LEU A 67 1.11 6.74 12.55
N CYS A 68 1.66 5.61 12.10
CA CYS A 68 0.90 4.43 11.67
C CYS A 68 0.05 3.86 12.81
N LEU A 69 0.63 3.71 14.00
CA LEU A 69 -0.09 3.22 15.17
C LEU A 69 -1.18 4.21 15.60
N LEU A 70 -0.89 5.52 15.56
CA LEU A 70 -1.84 6.56 15.92
C LEU A 70 -3.05 6.60 14.98
N TYR A 71 -2.85 6.63 13.66
CA TYR A 71 -3.98 6.65 12.73
C TYR A 71 -4.77 5.33 12.77
N SER A 72 -4.11 4.18 12.99
CA SER A 72 -4.79 2.88 13.08
C SER A 72 -5.64 2.77 14.33
N ALA A 73 -5.11 3.18 15.49
CA ALA A 73 -5.87 3.25 16.74
C ALA A 73 -7.03 4.23 16.63
N SER A 74 -6.82 5.37 15.96
CA SER A 74 -7.86 6.37 15.69
C SER A 74 -8.97 5.80 14.80
N ALA A 75 -8.61 5.07 13.73
CA ALA A 75 -9.57 4.41 12.84
C ALA A 75 -10.46 3.42 13.60
N ALA A 76 -9.86 2.58 14.45
CA ALA A 76 -10.59 1.62 15.26
C ALA A 76 -11.48 2.29 16.32
N ALA A 77 -10.94 3.28 17.04
CA ALA A 77 -11.68 4.01 18.07
C ALA A 77 -12.87 4.77 17.47
N ALA A 78 -12.69 5.43 16.33
CA ALA A 78 -13.75 6.11 15.60
C ALA A 78 -14.82 5.12 15.11
N SER A 79 -14.41 3.99 14.53
CA SER A 79 -15.36 2.95 14.09
C SER A 79 -16.21 2.43 15.25
N ILE A 80 -15.59 2.13 16.40
CA ILE A 80 -16.30 1.72 17.62
C ILE A 80 -17.27 2.81 18.10
N TYR A 81 -16.81 4.07 18.14
CA TYR A 81 -17.62 5.20 18.57
C TYR A 81 -18.84 5.40 17.68
N ILE A 82 -18.66 5.37 16.36
CA ILE A 82 -19.73 5.50 15.37
C ILE A 82 -20.71 4.34 15.50
N GLY A 83 -20.22 3.10 15.54
CA GLY A 83 -21.06 1.90 15.62
C GLY A 83 -21.85 1.76 16.92
N LYS A 84 -21.54 2.55 17.97
CA LYS A 84 -22.29 2.60 19.23
C LYS A 84 -23.32 3.73 19.31
N LYS A 85 -23.33 4.67 18.36
CA LYS A 85 -24.30 5.78 18.37
C LYS A 85 -25.73 5.29 18.08
N SER A 86 -26.71 6.02 18.59
CA SER A 86 -28.13 5.77 18.32
C SER A 86 -28.49 5.96 16.84
N ASN A 87 -27.81 6.90 16.16
CA ASN A 87 -27.93 7.15 14.72
C ASN A 87 -26.77 6.52 13.92
N ALA A 88 -26.29 5.35 14.37
CA ALA A 88 -25.23 4.63 13.66
C ALA A 88 -25.69 4.24 12.24
N PRO A 89 -24.74 4.09 11.28
CA PRO A 89 -25.02 3.48 10.00
C PRO A 89 -25.71 2.13 10.16
N GLU A 90 -26.59 1.79 9.22
CA GLU A 90 -27.26 0.50 9.18
C GLU A 90 -26.22 -0.64 9.12
N LYS A 91 -26.31 -1.58 10.07
CA LYS A 91 -25.39 -2.72 10.18
C LYS A 91 -25.89 -3.90 9.37
N ASP A 92 -25.74 -3.79 8.06
CA ASP A 92 -26.07 -4.87 7.13
C ASP A 92 -24.85 -5.75 6.86
N TYR A 93 -24.95 -7.04 7.15
CA TYR A 93 -23.90 -8.05 6.91
C TYR A 93 -24.30 -9.04 5.80
N THR A 94 -25.32 -8.71 5.02
CA THR A 94 -25.69 -9.51 3.86
C THR A 94 -24.57 -9.51 2.82
N ILE A 95 -24.34 -10.67 2.21
CA ILE A 95 -23.31 -10.83 1.19
C ILE A 95 -23.86 -10.27 -0.13
N VAL A 96 -23.31 -9.14 -0.54
CA VAL A 96 -23.70 -8.44 -1.78
C VAL A 96 -23.06 -9.11 -3.00
N GLY A 97 -23.72 -8.99 -4.16
CA GLY A 97 -23.22 -9.47 -5.45
C GLY A 97 -23.72 -10.86 -5.83
N ASP A 98 -23.67 -11.14 -7.13
CA ASP A 98 -23.99 -12.43 -7.71
C ASP A 98 -22.85 -13.46 -7.47
N LYS A 99 -23.06 -14.71 -7.87
CA LYS A 99 -22.10 -15.80 -7.62
C LYS A 99 -20.72 -15.49 -8.20
N GLU A 100 -20.64 -14.91 -9.40
CA GLU A 100 -19.37 -14.64 -10.05
C GLU A 100 -18.60 -13.54 -9.32
N THR A 101 -19.28 -12.42 -9.04
CA THR A 101 -18.68 -11.29 -8.31
C THR A 101 -18.17 -11.70 -6.94
N ARG A 102 -18.89 -12.60 -6.24
CA ARG A 102 -18.42 -13.17 -4.96
C ARG A 102 -17.14 -13.98 -5.12
N VAL A 103 -17.07 -14.86 -6.13
CA VAL A 103 -15.87 -15.68 -6.37
C VAL A 103 -14.66 -14.80 -6.69
N PHE A 104 -14.80 -13.85 -7.60
CA PHE A 104 -13.72 -12.91 -7.92
C PHE A 104 -13.36 -12.03 -6.72
N GLY A 105 -14.35 -11.61 -5.93
CA GLY A 105 -14.14 -10.85 -4.69
C GLY A 105 -13.27 -11.59 -3.66
N ILE A 106 -13.42 -12.91 -3.52
CA ILE A 106 -12.57 -13.73 -2.64
C ILE A 106 -11.10 -13.68 -3.09
N PHE A 107 -10.85 -13.82 -4.39
CA PHE A 107 -9.49 -13.73 -4.94
C PHE A 107 -8.90 -12.32 -4.80
N ASN A 108 -9.70 -11.28 -5.04
CA ASN A 108 -9.28 -9.90 -4.81
C ASN A 108 -8.93 -9.64 -3.35
N ALA A 109 -9.73 -10.14 -2.41
CA ALA A 109 -9.47 -10.01 -0.98
C ALA A 109 -8.19 -10.74 -0.57
N MET A 110 -7.94 -11.97 -1.05
CA MET A 110 -6.70 -12.69 -0.78
C MET A 110 -5.48 -11.93 -1.31
N ALA A 111 -5.58 -11.30 -2.48
CA ALA A 111 -4.50 -10.48 -3.02
C ALA A 111 -4.26 -9.21 -2.21
N ILE A 112 -5.32 -8.51 -1.78
CA ILE A 112 -5.19 -7.33 -0.89
C ILE A 112 -4.49 -7.75 0.42
N ILE A 113 -4.87 -8.89 1.00
CA ILE A 113 -4.20 -9.45 2.19
C ILE A 113 -2.73 -9.70 1.88
N ALA A 114 -2.39 -10.34 0.75
CA ALA A 114 -0.99 -10.55 0.37
C ALA A 114 -0.20 -9.23 0.29
N THR A 115 -0.79 -8.17 -0.25
CA THR A 115 -0.19 -6.82 -0.28
C THR A 115 0.04 -6.26 1.11
N THR A 116 -0.88 -6.49 2.04
CA THR A 116 -0.78 -6.00 3.42
C THR A 116 0.41 -6.60 4.18
N TYR A 117 0.74 -7.87 3.92
CA TYR A 117 1.83 -8.59 4.60
C TYR A 117 3.14 -8.57 3.83
N GLY A 118 3.09 -8.31 2.52
CA GLY A 118 4.24 -8.35 1.66
C GLY A 118 5.19 -7.18 1.88
N ASN A 119 6.49 -7.45 1.73
CA ASN A 119 7.52 -6.43 1.93
C ASN A 119 8.67 -6.59 0.94
N GLY A 120 8.75 -5.65 -0.01
CA GLY A 120 9.76 -5.66 -1.08
C GLY A 120 11.14 -5.13 -0.68
N ILE A 121 11.35 -4.76 0.59
CA ILE A 121 12.58 -4.13 1.09
C ILE A 121 13.36 -5.02 2.10
N ILE A 122 12.90 -6.26 2.32
CA ILE A 122 13.54 -7.20 3.25
C ILE A 122 15.03 -7.43 2.92
N PRO A 123 15.44 -7.66 1.64
CA PRO A 123 16.85 -7.85 1.32
C PRO A 123 17.73 -6.64 1.69
N GLU A 124 17.24 -5.43 1.46
CA GLU A 124 17.93 -4.17 1.75
C GLU A 124 18.06 -3.95 3.27
N ILE A 125 17.01 -4.27 4.04
CA ILE A 125 17.07 -4.28 5.51
C ILE A 125 18.10 -5.32 6.00
N GLN A 126 18.12 -6.51 5.40
CA GLN A 126 19.05 -7.56 5.76
C GLN A 126 20.52 -7.17 5.46
N ALA A 127 20.76 -6.39 4.41
CA ALA A 127 22.08 -5.89 4.05
C ALA A 127 22.61 -4.82 5.03
N THR A 128 21.73 -4.13 5.76
CA THR A 128 22.12 -3.02 6.67
C THR A 128 22.21 -3.41 8.14
N ILE A 129 21.69 -4.58 8.53
CA ILE A 129 21.67 -5.01 9.93
C ILE A 129 23.05 -5.50 10.41
N SER A 130 23.44 -5.10 11.63
CA SER A 130 24.72 -5.50 12.21
C SER A 130 24.76 -6.99 12.57
N ALA A 131 25.88 -7.66 12.28
CA ALA A 131 26.09 -9.06 12.64
C ALA A 131 25.86 -9.31 14.16
N PRO A 132 25.33 -10.49 14.56
CA PRO A 132 24.83 -11.59 13.73
C PRO A 132 23.43 -11.30 13.14
N VAL A 133 23.30 -11.49 11.82
CA VAL A 133 22.10 -11.13 11.04
C VAL A 133 20.90 -12.04 11.35
N LYS A 134 21.08 -13.36 11.27
CA LYS A 134 19.98 -14.35 11.31
C LYS A 134 19.07 -14.21 12.54
N GLY A 135 19.66 -14.13 13.74
CA GLY A 135 18.89 -14.06 14.99
C GLY A 135 18.18 -12.72 15.19
N LYS A 136 18.85 -11.60 14.86
CA LYS A 136 18.25 -10.26 14.96
C LYS A 136 17.14 -10.06 13.93
N MET A 137 17.36 -10.53 12.69
CA MET A 137 16.38 -10.46 11.61
C MET A 137 15.10 -11.23 11.96
N MET A 138 15.22 -12.47 12.43
CA MET A 138 14.04 -13.28 12.80
C MET A 138 13.23 -12.62 13.92
N LYS A 139 13.88 -12.12 14.98
CA LYS A 139 13.18 -11.41 16.06
C LYS A 139 12.47 -10.15 15.56
N GLY A 140 13.13 -9.39 14.68
CA GLY A 140 12.55 -8.20 14.05
C GLY A 140 11.31 -8.53 13.21
N LEU A 141 11.40 -9.58 12.38
CA LEU A 141 10.28 -10.05 11.55
C LEU A 141 9.10 -10.53 12.41
N CYS A 142 9.35 -11.35 13.44
CA CYS A 142 8.28 -11.81 14.34
C CYS A 142 7.56 -10.64 15.03
N MET A 143 8.32 -9.66 15.53
CA MET A 143 7.73 -8.47 16.17
C MET A 143 6.93 -7.64 15.16
N CYS A 144 7.46 -7.45 13.95
CA CYS A 144 6.79 -6.71 12.88
C CYS A 144 5.45 -7.36 12.51
N TYR A 145 5.45 -8.67 12.24
CA TYR A 145 4.23 -9.40 11.88
C TYR A 145 3.20 -9.43 13.02
N LEU A 146 3.65 -9.51 14.28
CA LEU A 146 2.74 -9.40 15.42
C LEU A 146 2.04 -8.04 15.46
N VAL A 147 2.78 -6.94 15.28
CA VAL A 147 2.21 -5.59 15.23
C VAL A 147 1.24 -5.45 14.06
N VAL A 148 1.64 -5.90 12.87
CA VAL A 148 0.82 -5.89 11.63
C VAL A 148 -0.50 -6.63 11.82
N ILE A 149 -0.46 -7.85 12.37
CA ILE A 149 -1.67 -8.64 12.65
C ILE A 149 -2.58 -7.87 13.61
N MET A 150 -2.03 -7.37 14.72
CA MET A 150 -2.83 -6.64 15.70
C MET A 150 -3.48 -5.39 15.11
N THR A 151 -2.75 -4.59 14.34
CA THR A 151 -3.27 -3.33 13.79
C THR A 151 -4.30 -3.58 12.69
N PHE A 152 -3.99 -4.40 11.70
CA PHE A 152 -4.89 -4.62 10.56
C PHE A 152 -6.18 -5.33 10.96
N PHE A 153 -6.10 -6.40 11.76
CA PHE A 153 -7.32 -7.09 12.20
C PHE A 153 -8.17 -6.19 13.11
N THR A 154 -7.56 -5.38 13.98
CA THR A 154 -8.33 -4.46 14.82
C THR A 154 -9.12 -3.46 13.97
N VAL A 155 -8.48 -2.83 12.99
CA VAL A 155 -9.16 -1.87 12.09
C VAL A 155 -10.20 -2.57 11.22
N ALA A 156 -9.87 -3.72 10.64
CA ALA A 156 -10.80 -4.48 9.78
C ALA A 156 -12.04 -4.95 10.53
N ILE A 157 -11.87 -5.56 11.72
CA ILE A 157 -12.98 -6.07 12.53
C ILE A 157 -13.87 -4.91 13.01
N THR A 158 -13.27 -3.84 13.55
CA THR A 158 -14.05 -2.72 14.08
C THR A 158 -14.73 -1.90 12.98
N GLY A 159 -14.06 -1.70 11.84
CA GLY A 159 -14.63 -1.03 10.68
C GLY A 159 -15.77 -1.83 10.06
N TYR A 160 -15.56 -3.12 9.78
CA TYR A 160 -16.60 -3.97 9.22
C TYR A 160 -17.78 -4.13 10.20
N TRP A 161 -17.53 -4.23 11.51
CA TRP A 161 -18.60 -4.23 12.51
C TRP A 161 -19.43 -2.94 12.49
N ALA A 162 -18.80 -1.78 12.26
CA ALA A 162 -19.49 -0.49 12.27
C ALA A 162 -20.29 -0.20 10.98
N PHE A 163 -19.80 -0.63 9.81
CA PHE A 163 -20.37 -0.25 8.50
C PHE A 163 -20.88 -1.43 7.66
N GLY A 164 -20.63 -2.67 8.07
CA GLY A 164 -21.09 -3.87 7.38
C GLY A 164 -20.64 -3.93 5.92
N ASN A 165 -21.56 -4.33 5.04
CA ASN A 165 -21.35 -4.44 3.60
C ASN A 165 -21.09 -3.10 2.89
N LYS A 166 -21.28 -1.95 3.57
CA LYS A 166 -20.97 -0.61 3.06
C LYS A 166 -19.54 -0.14 3.39
N ALA A 167 -18.71 -0.98 4.01
CA ALA A 167 -17.32 -0.64 4.30
C ALA A 167 -16.52 -0.38 3.01
N ASN A 168 -15.95 0.81 2.87
CA ASN A 168 -15.12 1.20 1.73
C ASN A 168 -13.68 0.72 1.91
N GLY A 169 -12.94 0.64 0.79
CA GLY A 169 -11.51 0.30 0.80
C GLY A 169 -10.65 1.27 1.63
N LEU A 170 -11.09 2.53 1.77
CA LEU A 170 -10.57 3.48 2.74
C LEU A 170 -11.62 3.76 3.82
N ILE A 171 -11.40 3.24 5.02
CA ILE A 171 -12.39 3.32 6.11
C ILE A 171 -12.72 4.76 6.52
N PHE A 172 -11.79 5.71 6.33
CA PHE A 172 -12.03 7.12 6.64
C PHE A 172 -13.14 7.74 5.79
N THR A 173 -13.37 7.22 4.58
CA THR A 173 -14.48 7.65 3.72
C THR A 173 -15.83 7.32 4.35
N ASN A 174 -15.93 6.23 5.11
CA ASN A 174 -17.17 5.86 5.82
C ASN A 174 -17.48 6.76 7.02
N PHE A 175 -16.54 7.58 7.47
CA PHE A 175 -16.79 8.49 8.60
C PHE A 175 -17.61 9.72 8.19
N LEU A 176 -17.75 9.96 6.87
CA LEU A 176 -18.70 10.91 6.30
C LEU A 176 -20.04 10.23 6.09
N ASN A 177 -21.11 10.85 6.58
CA ASN A 177 -22.46 10.42 6.22
C ASN A 177 -22.80 10.96 4.84
N ALA A 178 -22.94 10.07 3.84
CA ALA A 178 -23.26 10.44 2.47
C ALA A 178 -24.64 11.11 2.31
N GLU A 179 -25.60 10.84 3.20
CA GLU A 179 -26.95 11.38 3.11
C GLU A 179 -27.04 12.80 3.67
N THR A 180 -26.33 13.08 4.77
CA THR A 180 -26.37 14.38 5.45
C THR A 180 -25.16 15.26 5.14
N ASN A 181 -24.18 14.73 4.41
CA ASN A 181 -22.87 15.34 4.15
C ASN A 181 -22.13 15.82 5.41
N HIS A 182 -22.44 15.19 6.57
CA HIS A 182 -21.86 15.53 7.86
C HIS A 182 -21.04 14.36 8.41
N TYR A 183 -19.93 14.67 9.07
CA TYR A 183 -19.09 13.63 9.69
C TYR A 183 -19.71 13.08 10.97
N PHE A 184 -19.60 11.77 11.18
CA PHE A 184 -20.05 11.12 12.42
C PHE A 184 -19.14 11.42 13.62
N VAL A 185 -17.92 11.90 13.35
CA VAL A 185 -16.89 12.31 14.31
C VAL A 185 -16.53 13.78 14.09
N PRO A 186 -15.94 14.46 15.10
CA PRO A 186 -15.53 15.85 14.95
C PRO A 186 -14.60 16.08 13.75
N THR A 187 -14.77 17.21 13.06
CA THR A 187 -13.98 17.56 11.87
C THR A 187 -12.48 17.67 12.13
N TRP A 188 -12.08 18.20 13.29
CA TRP A 188 -10.67 18.28 13.69
C TRP A 188 -10.01 16.88 13.76
N PHE A 189 -10.78 15.85 14.13
CA PHE A 189 -10.29 14.48 14.22
C PHE A 189 -10.02 13.91 12.83
N ILE A 190 -10.94 14.14 11.88
CA ILE A 190 -10.74 13.74 10.48
C ILE A 190 -9.49 14.40 9.90
N PHE A 191 -9.33 15.71 10.13
CA PHE A 191 -8.16 16.45 9.67
C PHE A 191 -6.86 15.87 10.25
N LEU A 192 -6.81 15.64 11.56
CA LEU A 192 -5.64 15.12 12.26
C LEU A 192 -5.24 13.71 11.77
N VAL A 193 -6.20 12.81 11.61
CA VAL A 193 -5.94 11.43 11.19
C VAL A 193 -5.45 11.37 9.74
N ASN A 194 -6.02 12.19 8.85
CA ASN A 194 -5.53 12.31 7.48
C ASN A 194 -4.14 12.95 7.44
N LEU A 195 -3.86 13.94 8.28
CA LEU A 195 -2.51 14.53 8.40
C LEU A 195 -1.48 13.48 8.84
N PHE A 196 -1.79 12.66 9.85
CA PHE A 196 -0.91 11.57 10.27
C PHE A 196 -0.67 10.57 9.15
N THR A 197 -1.72 10.26 8.39
CA THR A 197 -1.65 9.36 7.24
C THR A 197 -0.74 9.95 6.15
N VAL A 198 -0.93 11.20 5.74
CA VAL A 198 -0.10 11.90 4.74
C VAL A 198 1.38 11.94 5.13
N LEU A 199 1.68 12.26 6.39
CA LEU A 199 3.05 12.28 6.90
C LEU A 199 3.69 10.89 6.93
N GLN A 200 2.93 9.88 7.35
CA GLN A 200 3.38 8.49 7.38
C GLN A 200 3.64 7.95 5.96
N LEU A 201 2.73 8.25 5.04
CA LEU A 201 2.81 7.92 3.62
C LEU A 201 4.03 8.56 2.94
N SER A 202 4.31 9.83 3.26
CA SER A 202 5.52 10.52 2.79
C SER A 202 6.79 9.76 3.17
N ALA A 203 6.88 9.29 4.42
CA ALA A 203 8.01 8.47 4.88
C ALA A 203 8.09 7.12 4.15
N VAL A 204 6.96 6.43 3.97
CA VAL A 204 6.89 5.15 3.23
C VAL A 204 7.34 5.33 1.79
N ALA A 205 6.93 6.40 1.12
CA ALA A 205 7.30 6.66 -0.27
C ALA A 205 8.81 6.76 -0.42
N VAL A 206 9.50 7.47 0.49
CA VAL A 206 10.96 7.60 0.46
C VAL A 206 11.63 6.24 0.58
N VAL A 207 11.17 5.39 1.51
CA VAL A 207 11.72 4.04 1.71
C VAL A 207 11.56 3.18 0.46
N TYR A 208 10.37 3.19 -0.17
CA TYR A 208 10.11 2.37 -1.35
C TYR A 208 10.73 2.93 -2.65
N LEU A 209 11.02 4.22 -2.70
CA LEU A 209 11.76 4.83 -3.81
C LEU A 209 13.24 4.44 -3.79
N GLN A 210 13.83 4.15 -2.63
CA GLN A 210 15.27 3.89 -2.55
C GLN A 210 15.75 2.66 -3.33
N PRO A 211 15.16 1.46 -3.20
CA PRO A 211 15.57 0.31 -4.03
C PRO A 211 15.42 0.58 -5.53
N ILE A 212 14.43 1.38 -5.92
CA ILE A 212 14.22 1.78 -7.32
C ILE A 212 15.37 2.70 -7.75
N ASN A 213 15.67 3.71 -6.95
CA ASN A 213 16.73 4.67 -7.20
C ASN A 213 18.11 3.99 -7.27
N ASP A 214 18.41 3.06 -6.37
CA ASP A 214 19.67 2.32 -6.34
C ASP A 214 19.87 1.50 -7.62
N ILE A 215 18.81 0.81 -8.08
CA ILE A 215 18.84 0.06 -9.35
C ILE A 215 19.01 1.03 -10.53
N LEU A 216 18.23 2.11 -10.60
CA LEU A 216 18.30 3.07 -11.70
C LEU A 216 19.68 3.71 -11.81
N GLU A 217 20.24 4.11 -10.67
CA GLU A 217 21.57 4.70 -10.58
C GLU A 217 22.67 3.73 -10.96
N SER A 218 22.54 2.44 -10.59
CA SER A 218 23.51 1.43 -11.00
C SER A 218 23.61 1.26 -12.52
N VAL A 219 22.52 1.58 -13.24
CA VAL A 219 22.44 1.46 -14.70
C VAL A 219 22.94 2.73 -15.41
N ILE A 220 22.63 3.90 -14.86
CA ILE A 220 22.89 5.19 -15.54
C ILE A 220 24.14 5.92 -15.05
N SER A 221 24.63 5.64 -13.85
CA SER A 221 25.75 6.37 -13.25
C SER A 221 27.07 5.87 -13.81
N ASP A 222 27.97 6.81 -14.13
CA ASP A 222 29.33 6.49 -14.52
C ASP A 222 30.15 6.17 -13.25
N PRO A 223 30.62 4.93 -13.06
CA PRO A 223 31.35 4.51 -11.87
C PRO A 223 32.74 5.13 -11.79
N THR A 224 33.25 5.72 -12.89
CA THR A 224 34.56 6.37 -12.93
C THR A 224 34.52 7.82 -12.43
N LYS A 225 33.32 8.39 -12.25
CA LYS A 225 33.12 9.79 -11.84
C LYS A 225 32.55 9.88 -10.44
N LYS A 226 32.85 10.99 -9.76
CA LYS A 226 32.30 11.29 -8.43
C LYS A 226 30.76 11.26 -8.47
N GLU A 227 30.16 10.80 -7.38
CA GLU A 227 28.71 10.68 -7.22
C GLU A 227 27.97 12.01 -7.51
N PHE A 228 28.51 13.13 -6.99
CA PHE A 228 27.95 14.47 -7.18
C PHE A 228 28.46 15.20 -8.43
N SER A 229 29.09 14.49 -9.38
CA SER A 229 29.48 15.10 -10.65
C SER A 229 28.25 15.41 -11.50
N ILE A 230 28.28 16.50 -12.27
CA ILE A 230 27.18 16.89 -13.18
C ILE A 230 26.75 15.73 -14.09
N ARG A 231 27.70 14.88 -14.50
CA ARG A 231 27.46 13.69 -15.33
C ARG A 231 26.59 12.63 -14.65
N ASN A 232 26.62 12.53 -13.33
CA ASN A 232 25.83 11.57 -12.56
C ASN A 232 24.57 12.23 -11.94
N VAL A 233 24.65 13.51 -11.56
CA VAL A 233 23.54 14.26 -10.94
C VAL A 233 22.40 14.53 -11.91
N ILE A 234 22.69 14.96 -13.15
CA ILE A 234 21.62 15.27 -14.12
C ILE A 234 20.80 14.02 -14.48
N PRO A 235 21.41 12.88 -14.89
CA PRO A 235 20.65 11.66 -15.18
C PRO A 235 19.88 11.16 -13.94
N ARG A 236 20.49 11.22 -12.75
CA ARG A 236 19.84 10.89 -11.49
C ARG A 236 18.57 11.71 -11.29
N LEU A 237 18.66 13.04 -11.36
CA LEU A 237 17.53 13.95 -11.18
C LEU A 237 16.41 13.66 -12.19
N VAL A 238 16.77 13.52 -13.48
CA VAL A 238 15.80 13.31 -14.57
C VAL A 238 15.09 11.97 -14.41
N VAL A 239 15.83 10.89 -14.19
CA VAL A 239 15.24 9.54 -14.10
C VAL A 239 14.39 9.40 -12.85
N ARG A 240 14.87 9.84 -11.69
CA ARG A 240 14.08 9.82 -10.43
C ARG A 240 12.78 10.63 -10.60
N SER A 241 12.86 11.80 -11.21
CA SER A 241 11.68 12.65 -11.46
C SER A 241 10.71 11.99 -12.43
N LEU A 242 11.20 11.43 -13.54
CA LEU A 242 10.35 10.76 -14.53
C LEU A 242 9.58 9.59 -13.91
N PHE A 243 10.23 8.78 -13.07
CA PHE A 243 9.57 7.66 -12.39
C PHE A 243 8.43 8.12 -11.49
N VAL A 244 8.64 9.17 -10.70
CA VAL A 244 7.62 9.71 -9.78
C VAL A 244 6.49 10.40 -10.56
N VAL A 245 6.80 11.14 -11.63
CA VAL A 245 5.78 11.75 -12.51
C VAL A 245 4.90 10.65 -13.12
N MET A 246 5.50 9.60 -13.68
CA MET A 246 4.74 8.48 -14.24
C MET A 246 3.88 7.79 -13.18
N ALA A 247 4.41 7.58 -11.97
CA ALA A 247 3.66 6.95 -10.89
C ALA A 247 2.45 7.82 -10.47
N THR A 248 2.64 9.14 -10.41
CA THR A 248 1.61 10.12 -10.08
C THR A 248 0.52 10.16 -11.15
N ILE A 249 0.89 10.11 -12.44
CA ILE A 249 -0.07 10.05 -13.55
C ILE A 249 -0.91 8.78 -13.47
N VAL A 250 -0.27 7.63 -13.25
CA VAL A 250 -0.99 6.34 -13.12
C VAL A 250 -1.94 6.38 -11.93
N ALA A 251 -1.50 6.91 -10.78
CA ALA A 251 -2.33 7.08 -9.59
C ALA A 251 -3.53 8.02 -9.83
N ALA A 252 -3.33 9.09 -10.60
CA ALA A 252 -4.39 10.04 -10.95
C ALA A 252 -5.40 9.48 -11.95
N MET A 253 -4.99 8.54 -12.80
CA MET A 253 -5.86 7.89 -13.79
C MET A 253 -6.72 6.77 -13.19
N LEU A 254 -6.21 6.06 -12.17
CA LEU A 254 -6.87 4.89 -11.57
C LEU A 254 -7.09 5.11 -10.06
N PRO A 255 -8.12 5.86 -9.65
CA PRO A 255 -8.31 6.26 -8.26
C PRO A 255 -8.90 5.17 -7.34
N PHE A 256 -8.71 3.89 -7.67
CA PHE A 256 -9.27 2.75 -6.95
C PHE A 256 -8.21 2.11 -6.05
N PHE A 257 -8.06 2.63 -4.83
CA PHE A 257 -6.99 2.18 -3.92
C PHE A 257 -7.07 0.68 -3.60
N GLY A 258 -8.28 0.14 -3.41
CA GLY A 258 -8.49 -1.30 -3.17
C GLY A 258 -8.00 -2.16 -4.33
N ASP A 259 -8.32 -1.74 -5.56
CA ASP A 259 -7.96 -2.49 -6.77
C ASP A 259 -6.47 -2.42 -7.08
N VAL A 260 -5.85 -1.25 -6.90
CA VAL A 260 -4.39 -1.09 -7.03
C VAL A 260 -3.67 -2.03 -6.05
N ASN A 261 -4.14 -2.12 -4.80
CA ASN A 261 -3.58 -3.06 -3.83
C ASN A 261 -3.85 -4.52 -4.20
N SER A 262 -5.01 -4.84 -4.76
CA SER A 262 -5.32 -6.18 -5.22
C SER A 262 -4.38 -6.61 -6.37
N LEU A 263 -4.16 -5.72 -7.34
CA LEU A 263 -3.24 -5.96 -8.45
C LEU A 263 -1.80 -6.14 -7.95
N LEU A 264 -1.35 -5.32 -7.00
CA LEU A 264 -0.03 -5.45 -6.39
C LEU A 264 0.17 -6.78 -5.68
N GLY A 265 -0.87 -7.29 -5.02
CA GLY A 265 -0.84 -8.54 -4.30
C GLY A 265 -0.76 -9.72 -5.26
N ALA A 266 -1.62 -9.69 -6.28
CA ALA A 266 -1.71 -10.75 -7.28
C ALA A 266 -0.44 -10.88 -8.13
N PHE A 267 0.03 -9.76 -8.68
CA PHE A 267 1.18 -9.76 -9.58
C PHE A 267 2.52 -9.69 -8.84
N GLY A 268 2.57 -8.96 -7.73
CA GLY A 268 3.79 -8.64 -7.01
C GLY A 268 4.07 -9.60 -5.87
N PHE A 269 3.28 -9.49 -4.80
CA PHE A 269 3.59 -10.13 -3.51
C PHE A 269 3.33 -11.64 -3.49
N ILE A 270 2.25 -12.14 -4.12
CA ILE A 270 1.99 -13.58 -4.16
C ILE A 270 3.16 -14.36 -4.80
N PRO A 271 3.65 -13.98 -6.00
CA PRO A 271 4.82 -14.62 -6.57
C PRO A 271 6.09 -14.40 -5.73
N LEU A 272 6.31 -13.18 -5.24
CA LEU A 272 7.54 -12.81 -4.54
C LEU A 272 7.69 -13.51 -3.19
N ASP A 273 6.60 -13.65 -2.43
CA ASP A 273 6.63 -14.10 -1.04
C ASP A 273 6.34 -15.59 -0.90
N PHE A 274 5.54 -16.17 -1.80
CA PHE A 274 5.14 -17.58 -1.70
C PHE A 274 5.78 -18.46 -2.76
N VAL A 275 5.89 -18.00 -4.01
CA VAL A 275 6.36 -18.85 -5.14
C VAL A 275 7.89 -18.83 -5.25
N LEU A 276 8.49 -17.65 -5.36
CA LEU A 276 9.93 -17.53 -5.58
C LEU A 276 10.77 -18.14 -4.45
N PRO A 277 10.45 -17.98 -3.15
CA PRO A 277 11.30 -18.50 -2.09
C PRO A 277 11.37 -20.03 -2.09
N VAL A 278 10.25 -20.72 -2.31
CA VAL A 278 10.21 -22.20 -2.36
C VAL A 278 10.85 -22.74 -3.63
N VAL A 279 10.72 -22.04 -4.76
CA VAL A 279 11.39 -22.39 -6.02
C VAL A 279 12.90 -22.23 -5.88
N PHE A 280 13.37 -21.09 -5.36
CA PHE A 280 14.79 -20.84 -5.12
C PHE A 280 15.38 -21.78 -4.08
N PHE A 281 14.62 -22.13 -3.03
CA PHE A 281 15.04 -23.14 -2.07
C PHE A 281 15.28 -24.48 -2.76
N ASN A 282 14.32 -24.95 -3.57
CA ASN A 282 14.45 -26.22 -4.29
C ASN A 282 15.59 -26.20 -5.31
N PHE A 283 15.82 -25.08 -5.99
CA PHE A 283 16.90 -24.91 -6.96
C PHE A 283 18.29 -24.88 -6.29
N THR A 284 18.40 -24.20 -5.15
CA THR A 284 19.67 -23.97 -4.44
C THR A 284 20.10 -25.18 -3.63
N PHE A 285 19.19 -25.73 -2.81
CA PHE A 285 19.50 -26.82 -1.89
C PHE A 285 19.27 -28.21 -2.49
N LYS A 286 18.56 -28.29 -3.63
CA LYS A 286 18.28 -29.54 -4.36
C LYS A 286 17.86 -30.70 -3.43
N PRO A 287 16.82 -30.51 -2.59
CA PRO A 287 16.37 -31.57 -1.69
C PRO A 287 15.95 -32.80 -2.50
N SER A 288 16.16 -34.00 -1.93
CA SER A 288 15.76 -35.25 -2.58
C SER A 288 14.29 -35.21 -3.00
N LYS A 289 13.97 -35.70 -4.20
CA LYS A 289 12.57 -35.81 -4.69
C LYS A 289 11.70 -36.75 -3.86
N LYS A 290 12.31 -37.57 -3.01
CA LYS A 290 11.62 -38.41 -2.02
C LYS A 290 11.37 -37.68 -0.70
N SER A 291 11.96 -36.50 -0.50
CA SER A 291 11.79 -35.71 0.72
C SER A 291 10.44 -35.03 0.74
N PHE A 292 9.82 -35.05 1.92
CA PHE A 292 8.59 -34.32 2.20
C PHE A 292 8.72 -32.81 1.92
N ILE A 293 9.90 -32.23 2.19
CA ILE A 293 10.19 -30.81 1.98
C ILE A 293 10.07 -30.43 0.50
N PHE A 294 10.55 -31.30 -0.41
CA PHE A 294 10.48 -31.05 -1.85
C PHE A 294 9.02 -30.97 -2.32
N TRP A 295 8.17 -31.89 -1.85
CA TRP A 295 6.75 -31.93 -2.20
C TRP A 295 5.97 -30.75 -1.63
N ILE A 296 6.19 -30.39 -0.36
CA ILE A 296 5.56 -29.18 0.22
C ILE A 296 5.93 -27.94 -0.59
N ASN A 297 7.22 -27.73 -0.86
CA ASN A 297 7.68 -26.57 -1.62
C ASN A 297 7.07 -26.53 -3.02
N THR A 298 6.94 -27.70 -3.66
CA THR A 298 6.31 -27.82 -4.98
C THR A 298 4.81 -27.51 -4.93
N VAL A 299 4.09 -28.01 -3.91
CA VAL A 299 2.66 -27.72 -3.72
C VAL A 299 2.44 -26.23 -3.48
N ILE A 300 3.24 -25.60 -2.61
CA ILE A 300 3.18 -24.14 -2.38
C ILE A 300 3.40 -23.39 -3.69
N ALA A 301 4.45 -23.73 -4.44
CA ALA A 301 4.75 -23.09 -5.71
C ALA A 301 3.57 -23.17 -6.70
N VAL A 302 2.98 -24.36 -6.87
CA VAL A 302 1.86 -24.57 -7.80
C VAL A 302 0.60 -23.86 -7.33
N VAL A 303 0.20 -24.05 -6.07
CA VAL A 303 -1.04 -23.47 -5.53
C VAL A 303 -0.99 -21.95 -5.57
N PHE A 304 0.11 -21.33 -5.10
CA PHE A 304 0.23 -19.88 -5.10
C PHE A 304 0.46 -19.30 -6.50
N SER A 305 1.03 -20.05 -7.45
CA SER A 305 1.07 -19.63 -8.86
C SER A 305 -0.32 -19.60 -9.47
N CYS A 306 -1.12 -20.66 -9.28
CA CYS A 306 -2.51 -20.68 -9.74
C CYS A 306 -3.33 -19.57 -9.08
N LEU A 307 -3.17 -19.39 -7.77
CA LEU A 307 -3.80 -18.31 -7.01
C LEU A 307 -3.44 -16.93 -7.57
N GLY A 308 -2.15 -16.67 -7.81
CA GLY A 308 -1.67 -15.40 -8.35
C GLY A 308 -2.25 -15.10 -9.73
N VAL A 309 -2.34 -16.10 -10.62
CA VAL A 309 -2.95 -15.93 -11.94
C VAL A 309 -4.45 -15.62 -11.83
N ILE A 310 -5.20 -16.36 -11.02
CA ILE A 310 -6.65 -16.13 -10.84
C ILE A 310 -6.90 -14.77 -10.20
N ALA A 311 -6.14 -14.41 -9.17
CA ALA A 311 -6.23 -13.13 -8.50
C ALA A 311 -5.86 -11.96 -9.44
N MET A 312 -4.92 -12.15 -10.35
CA MET A 312 -4.57 -11.14 -11.34
C MET A 312 -5.73 -10.90 -12.31
N VAL A 313 -6.38 -11.98 -12.79
CA VAL A 313 -7.60 -11.86 -13.62
C VAL A 313 -8.72 -11.16 -12.84
N ALA A 314 -8.90 -11.51 -11.56
CA ALA A 314 -9.89 -10.88 -10.69
C ALA A 314 -9.65 -9.38 -10.50
N ALA A 315 -8.39 -8.98 -10.26
CA ALA A 315 -8.01 -7.59 -10.03
C ALA A 315 -8.17 -6.76 -11.31
N VAL A 316 -7.73 -7.28 -12.46
CA VAL A 316 -7.90 -6.60 -13.76
C VAL A 316 -9.39 -6.47 -14.10
N ARG A 317 -10.19 -7.52 -13.87
CA ARG A 317 -11.65 -7.45 -14.06
C ARG A 317 -12.28 -6.36 -13.20
N GLN A 318 -11.88 -6.26 -11.93
CA GLN A 318 -12.40 -5.24 -11.01
C GLN A 318 -12.06 -3.83 -11.50
N ILE A 319 -10.79 -3.58 -11.87
CA ILE A 319 -10.36 -2.29 -12.43
C ILE A 319 -11.17 -1.92 -13.68
N ILE A 320 -11.45 -2.88 -14.57
CA ILE A 320 -12.24 -2.61 -15.78
C ILE A 320 -13.68 -2.24 -15.44
N ILE A 321 -14.30 -2.95 -14.49
CA ILE A 321 -15.67 -2.67 -14.04
C ILE A 321 -15.75 -1.27 -13.44
N ASP A 322 -14.82 -0.94 -12.54
CA ASP A 322 -14.83 0.35 -11.83
C ASP A 322 -14.44 1.50 -12.78
N ALA A 323 -13.54 1.25 -13.74
CA ALA A 323 -13.20 2.20 -14.79
C ALA A 323 -14.36 2.49 -15.76
N ASN A 324 -15.24 1.50 -16.05
CA ASN A 324 -16.41 1.73 -16.90
C ASN A 324 -17.44 2.65 -16.24
N THR A 325 -17.49 2.68 -14.91
CA THR A 325 -18.34 3.61 -14.14
C THR A 325 -17.71 4.97 -13.91
N TYR A 326 -16.40 5.10 -14.16
CA TYR A 326 -15.62 6.30 -13.85
C TYR A 326 -15.30 7.12 -15.10
N LYS A 327 -15.49 8.44 -15.03
CA LYS A 327 -14.97 9.36 -16.05
C LYS A 327 -13.54 9.74 -15.68
N LEU A 328 -12.60 9.65 -16.62
CA LEU A 328 -11.20 10.01 -16.41
C LEU A 328 -11.09 11.41 -15.75
N PHE A 329 -10.39 11.49 -14.61
CA PHE A 329 -10.24 12.69 -13.77
C PHE A 329 -11.54 13.24 -13.12
N ALA A 330 -12.59 12.43 -13.00
CA ALA A 330 -13.76 12.76 -12.18
C ALA A 330 -13.51 12.50 -10.69
N ASP A 331 -14.42 12.97 -9.85
CA ASP A 331 -14.43 12.58 -8.44
C ASP A 331 -15.06 11.19 -8.29
N VAL A 332 -14.44 10.37 -7.44
CA VAL A 332 -14.97 9.09 -6.95
C VAL A 332 -15.97 9.37 -5.84
#